data_AF-A0A383CTS2-F1
#
_entry.id   AF-A0A383CTS2-F1
#
_cell.length_a   1.000
_cell.length_b   1.000
_cell.length_c   1.000
_cell.angle_alpha   90.00
_cell.angle_beta   90.00
_cell.angle_gamma   90.00
#
_symmetry.space_group_name_H-M   'P 1'
#
loop_
_entity.id
_entity.type
_entity.pdbx_description
1 polymer ?
#
loop_
_entity_poly.entity_id
_entity_poly.type
_entity_poly.pdbx_seq_one_letter_code
_entity_poly.pdbx_strand_id
1 'polypeptide(L)'
;MNLESSNLEISSERLDLAEKDLRTVGFHIFENVITAEDADKAREATLALAETEAQNGKGSIYGEDKIRRVWALVSKGTIFCQLIQNPTVIAIWKRFLGEDVIASTFTANIVGPDAPAGGWHIDYPYWAMSPPFPEGS
;
A
#
# COMPACT_ATOMS: atom_id res chain seq x y z
N MET A 1 10.63 -21.06 -12.50
CA MET A 1 11.56 -19.92 -12.56
C MET A 1 11.65 -19.39 -11.15
N ASN A 2 12.76 -19.68 -10.44
CA ASN A 2 12.94 -19.22 -9.06
C ASN A 2 13.25 -17.72 -9.12
N LEU A 3 12.26 -16.91 -8.79
CA LEU A 3 12.43 -15.47 -8.61
C LEU A 3 12.93 -15.29 -7.18
N GLU A 4 14.25 -15.36 -6.98
CA GLU A 4 14.83 -14.86 -5.74
C GLU A 4 14.53 -13.36 -5.64
N SER A 5 14.11 -12.89 -4.46
CA SER A 5 13.89 -11.48 -4.17
C SER A 5 15.17 -10.74 -4.51
N SER A 6 15.21 -10.11 -5.67
CA SER A 6 16.38 -9.38 -6.07
C SER A 6 16.48 -8.13 -5.21
N ASN A 7 17.54 -8.02 -4.41
CA ASN A 7 18.13 -6.76 -3.98
C ASN A 7 18.66 -5.94 -5.19
N LEU A 8 18.05 -6.07 -6.38
CA LEU A 8 18.38 -5.27 -7.54
C LEU A 8 17.85 -3.87 -7.28
N GLU A 9 18.80 -2.96 -7.09
CA GLU A 9 18.58 -1.53 -7.16
C GLU A 9 17.76 -1.22 -8.43
N ILE A 10 16.61 -0.58 -8.24
CA ILE A 10 15.74 -0.21 -9.35
C ILE A 10 16.47 0.79 -10.25
N SER A 11 16.50 0.53 -11.56
CA SER A 11 17.25 1.37 -12.49
C SER A 11 16.63 2.78 -12.62
N SER A 12 17.47 3.77 -12.92
CA SER A 12 17.02 5.14 -13.15
C SER A 12 15.98 5.23 -14.27
N GLU A 13 16.12 4.44 -15.34
CA GLU A 13 15.18 4.45 -16.47
C GLU A 13 13.78 4.00 -16.05
N ARG A 14 13.67 3.02 -15.13
CA ARG A 14 12.37 2.58 -14.60
C ARG A 14 11.74 3.66 -13.73
N LEU A 15 12.56 4.36 -12.95
CA LEU A 15 12.10 5.50 -12.13
C LEU A 15 11.64 6.67 -13.00
N ASP A 16 12.37 6.98 -14.08
CA ASP A 16 12.01 8.05 -15.01
C ASP A 16 10.71 7.74 -15.78
N LEU A 17 10.51 6.48 -16.16
CA LEU A 17 9.26 6.02 -16.74
C LEU A 17 8.09 6.19 -15.76
N ALA A 18 8.28 5.78 -14.50
CA ALA A 18 7.24 5.93 -13.49
C ALA A 18 6.91 7.41 -13.22
N GLU A 19 7.90 8.31 -13.21
CA GLU A 19 7.64 9.75 -13.11
C GLU A 19 6.81 10.27 -14.28
N LYS A 20 7.14 9.84 -15.50
CA LYS A 20 6.37 10.21 -16.70
C LYS A 20 4.92 9.70 -16.61
N ASP A 21 4.72 8.44 -16.19
CA ASP A 21 3.39 7.84 -16.11
C ASP A 21 2.54 8.48 -15.02
N LEU A 22 3.12 8.82 -13.86
CA LEU A 22 2.42 9.58 -12.83
C LEU A 22 1.98 10.96 -13.32
N ARG A 23 2.79 11.65 -14.14
CA ARG A 23 2.45 12.99 -14.67
C ARG A 23 1.41 12.96 -15.79
N THR A 24 1.30 11.84 -16.51
CA THR A 24 0.48 11.76 -17.73
C THR A 24 -0.78 10.91 -17.56
N VAL A 25 -0.72 9.87 -16.73
CA VAL A 25 -1.80 8.91 -16.47
C VAL A 25 -2.27 8.94 -15.02
N GLY A 26 -1.37 9.23 -14.07
CA GLY A 26 -1.67 9.32 -12.64
C GLY A 26 -1.35 8.06 -11.83
N PHE A 27 -0.85 6.99 -12.47
CA PHE A 27 -0.38 5.78 -11.79
C PHE A 27 0.72 5.07 -12.59
N HIS A 28 1.50 4.21 -11.93
CA HIS A 28 2.47 3.30 -12.54
C HIS A 28 2.49 1.97 -11.79
N ILE A 29 2.81 0.86 -12.46
CA ILE A 29 2.87 -0.48 -11.85
C ILE A 29 4.31 -0.99 -11.87
N PHE A 30 4.87 -1.23 -10.68
CA PHE A 30 6.13 -1.95 -10.53
C PHE A 30 5.84 -3.43 -10.24
N GLU A 31 6.11 -4.29 -11.21
CA GLU A 31 5.92 -5.74 -11.04
C GLU A 31 7.06 -6.36 -10.21
N ASN A 32 6.74 -7.44 -9.51
CA ASN A 32 7.70 -8.31 -8.81
C ASN A 32 8.57 -7.57 -7.76
N VAL A 33 8.01 -6.57 -7.07
CA VAL A 33 8.71 -5.83 -5.99
C VAL A 33 8.97 -6.71 -4.76
N ILE A 34 8.10 -7.70 -4.54
CA ILE A 34 8.19 -8.68 -3.44
C ILE A 34 8.01 -10.08 -4.01
N THR A 35 8.49 -11.09 -3.29
CA THR A 35 8.29 -12.48 -3.69
C THR A 35 6.88 -12.97 -3.37
N ALA A 36 6.48 -14.06 -4.04
CA ALA A 36 5.26 -14.77 -3.70
C ALA A 36 5.28 -15.25 -2.24
N GLU A 37 6.44 -15.70 -1.74
CA GLU A 37 6.59 -16.15 -0.35
C GLU A 37 6.36 -15.01 0.65
N ASP A 38 6.95 -13.83 0.42
CA ASP A 38 6.73 -12.66 1.29
C ASP A 38 5.29 -12.16 1.21
N ALA A 39 4.66 -12.23 0.03
CA ALA A 39 3.25 -11.91 -0.15
C ALA A 39 2.34 -12.87 0.65
N ASP A 40 2.64 -14.17 0.63
CA ASP A 40 1.90 -15.16 1.42
C ASP A 40 2.08 -14.95 2.92
N LYS A 41 3.31 -14.72 3.39
CA LYS A 41 3.58 -14.39 4.80
C LYS A 41 2.82 -13.15 5.25
N ALA A 42 2.80 -12.10 4.43
CA ALA A 42 2.08 -10.88 4.74
C ALA A 42 0.56 -11.12 4.80
N ARG A 43 0.01 -11.89 3.85
CA ARG A 43 -1.40 -12.28 3.81
C ARG A 43 -1.80 -13.05 5.06
N GLU A 44 -1.04 -14.08 5.43
CA GLU A 44 -1.30 -14.89 6.62
C GLU A 44 -1.27 -14.05 7.90
N ALA A 45 -0.22 -13.23 8.06
CA ALA A 45 -0.08 -12.33 9.20
C ALA A 45 -1.23 -11.32 9.29
N THR A 46 -1.62 -10.71 8.16
CA THR A 46 -2.73 -9.75 8.12
C THR A 46 -4.06 -10.40 8.49
N LEU A 47 -4.36 -11.60 8.01
CA LEU A 47 -5.59 -12.32 8.33
C LEU A 47 -5.64 -12.71 9.81
N ALA A 48 -4.54 -13.21 10.37
CA ALA A 48 -4.44 -13.55 11.78
C ALA A 48 -4.61 -12.32 12.69
N LEU A 49 -4.02 -11.17 12.32
CA LEU A 49 -4.18 -9.92 13.03
C LEU A 49 -5.63 -9.43 13.01
N ALA A 50 -6.28 -9.44 11.84
CA ALA A 50 -7.67 -9.02 11.72
C ALA A 50 -8.62 -9.87 12.57
N GLU A 51 -8.39 -11.18 12.62
CA GLU A 51 -9.15 -12.11 13.45
C GLU A 51 -8.93 -11.83 14.94
N THR A 52 -7.67 -11.69 15.34
CA THR A 52 -7.30 -11.39 16.74
C THR A 52 -7.91 -10.06 17.19
N GLU A 53 -7.89 -9.03 16.35
CA GLU A 53 -8.48 -7.73 16.66
C GLU A 53 -10.00 -7.80 16.77
N ALA A 54 -10.66 -8.56 15.90
CA ALA A 54 -12.10 -8.79 15.98
C ALA A 54 -12.50 -9.50 17.28
N GLN A 55 -11.81 -10.57 17.65
CA GLN A 55 -12.05 -11.31 18.90
C GLN A 55 -11.86 -10.45 20.16
N ASN A 56 -10.96 -9.48 20.10
CA ASN A 56 -10.70 -8.54 21.19
C ASN A 56 -11.61 -7.30 21.18
N GLY A 57 -12.58 -7.21 20.26
CA GLY A 57 -13.48 -6.06 20.12
C GLY A 57 -12.78 -4.78 19.63
N LYS A 58 -11.61 -4.91 18.97
CA LYS A 58 -10.79 -3.80 18.45
C LYS A 58 -10.71 -3.78 16.92
N GLY A 59 -11.41 -4.69 16.24
CA GLY A 59 -11.41 -4.78 14.79
C GLY A 59 -12.01 -3.52 14.14
N SER A 60 -11.34 -3.01 13.10
CA SER A 60 -11.91 -1.97 12.23
C SER A 60 -12.70 -2.64 11.12
N ILE A 61 -14.02 -2.67 11.26
CA ILE A 61 -14.96 -3.41 10.42
C ILE A 61 -15.93 -2.42 9.75
N TYR A 62 -16.12 -2.57 8.43
CA TYR A 62 -16.92 -1.69 7.59
C TYR A 62 -17.67 -2.50 6.51
N GLY A 63 -18.54 -1.82 5.75
CA GLY A 63 -19.16 -2.39 4.55
C GLY A 63 -19.95 -3.65 4.84
N GLU A 64 -20.88 -3.58 5.78
CA GLU A 64 -21.73 -4.71 6.20
C GLU A 64 -20.92 -5.91 6.73
N ASP A 65 -19.90 -5.63 7.54
CA ASP A 65 -18.98 -6.62 8.12
C ASP A 65 -18.10 -7.40 7.12
N LYS A 66 -18.10 -6.99 5.85
CA LYS A 66 -17.33 -7.64 4.79
C LYS A 66 -15.98 -7.00 4.54
N ILE A 67 -15.73 -5.79 5.06
CA ILE A 67 -14.46 -5.07 4.89
C ILE A 67 -13.80 -4.94 6.25
N ARG A 68 -12.51 -5.33 6.33
CA ARG A 68 -11.71 -5.18 7.54
C ARG A 68 -10.46 -4.38 7.25
N ARG A 69 -10.04 -3.55 8.19
CA ARG A 69 -8.77 -2.81 8.12
C ARG A 69 -7.89 -3.15 9.32
N VAL A 70 -6.62 -3.42 9.06
CA VAL A 70 -5.60 -3.58 10.11
C VAL A 70 -4.69 -2.36 10.07
N TRP A 71 -4.65 -1.62 11.17
CA TRP A 71 -3.85 -0.41 11.32
C TRP A 71 -2.44 -0.69 11.84
N ALA A 72 -1.52 0.26 11.66
CA ALA A 72 -0.20 0.26 12.29
C ALA A 72 0.59 -1.05 12.12
N LEU A 73 0.63 -1.59 10.90
CA LEU A 73 1.22 -2.92 10.63
C LEU A 73 2.68 -3.04 11.05
N VAL A 74 3.46 -1.96 10.96
CA VAL A 74 4.89 -1.94 11.33
C VAL A 74 5.11 -2.42 12.77
N SER A 75 4.20 -2.14 13.70
CA SER A 75 4.34 -2.57 15.10
C SER A 75 3.82 -3.98 15.37
N LYS A 76 3.32 -4.69 14.35
CA LYS A 76 2.54 -5.93 14.50
C LYS A 76 3.15 -7.17 13.86
N GLY A 77 4.26 -7.03 13.14
CA GLY A 77 4.93 -8.19 12.54
C GLY A 77 6.22 -7.82 11.80
N THR A 78 7.21 -8.70 11.89
CA THR A 78 8.52 -8.53 11.24
C THR A 78 8.43 -8.47 9.72
N ILE A 79 7.49 -9.22 9.12
CA ILE A 79 7.23 -9.17 7.67
C ILE A 79 6.88 -7.75 7.23
N PHE A 80 6.07 -7.02 8.00
CA PHE A 80 5.68 -5.65 7.64
C PHE A 80 6.86 -4.67 7.75
N CYS A 81 7.75 -4.88 8.73
CA CYS A 81 9.01 -4.13 8.82
C CYS A 81 9.92 -4.42 7.61
N GLN A 82 9.98 -5.66 7.12
CA GLN A 82 10.77 -6.00 5.93
C GLN A 82 10.18 -5.35 4.68
N LEU A 83 8.85 -5.41 4.51
CA LEU A 83 8.16 -4.84 3.36
C LEU A 83 8.30 -3.31 3.29
N ILE A 84 8.10 -2.61 4.40
CA ILE A 84 8.19 -1.14 4.42
C ILE A 84 9.63 -0.65 4.22
N GLN A 85 10.62 -1.48 4.53
CA GLN A 85 12.05 -1.19 4.34
C GLN A 85 12.62 -1.76 3.03
N ASN A 86 11.77 -2.28 2.14
CA ASN A 86 12.23 -2.83 0.87
C ASN A 86 13.01 -1.73 0.08
N PRO A 87 14.26 -2.00 -0.36
CA PRO A 87 15.10 -0.99 -1.02
C PRO A 87 14.45 -0.39 -2.27
N THR A 88 13.71 -1.19 -3.04
CA THR A 88 12.97 -0.73 -4.22
C THR A 88 11.87 0.25 -3.81
N VAL A 89 11.09 -0.09 -2.78
CA VAL A 89 10.02 0.78 -2.27
C VAL A 89 10.58 2.12 -1.77
N ILE A 90 11.68 2.08 -1.01
CA ILE A 90 12.35 3.29 -0.52
C ILE A 90 12.86 4.15 -1.68
N ALA A 91 13.54 3.56 -2.67
CA ALA A 91 14.09 4.28 -3.82
C ALA A 91 12.98 4.97 -4.64
N ILE A 92 11.86 4.28 -4.86
CA ILE A 92 10.68 4.82 -5.53
C ILE A 92 10.15 6.05 -4.76
N TRP A 93 9.92 5.93 -3.45
CA TRP A 93 9.39 7.04 -2.66
C TRP A 93 10.34 8.23 -2.57
N LYS A 94 11.65 7.99 -2.42
CA LYS A 94 12.67 9.05 -2.43
C LYS A 94 12.71 9.81 -3.75
N ARG A 95 12.57 9.11 -4.87
CA ARG A 95 12.51 9.75 -6.20
C ARG A 95 11.34 10.72 -6.32
N PHE A 96 10.19 10.41 -5.71
CA PHE A 96 8.97 11.21 -5.83
C PHE A 96 8.81 12.29 -4.78
N LEU A 97 9.18 11.99 -3.53
CA LEU A 97 8.91 12.85 -2.37
C LEU A 97 10.18 13.47 -1.77
N GLY A 98 11.36 13.09 -2.27
CA GLY A 98 12.66 13.53 -1.77
C GLY A 98 13.27 12.62 -0.72
N GLU A 99 14.51 12.89 -0.35
CA GLU A 99 15.32 12.04 0.53
C GLU A 99 14.75 11.90 1.96
N ASP A 100 14.06 12.93 2.45
CA ASP A 100 13.51 13.01 3.80
C ASP A 100 12.08 12.45 3.91
N VAL A 101 11.66 11.60 2.96
CA VAL A 101 10.33 11.00 2.96
C VAL A 101 10.09 10.15 4.20
N ILE A 102 8.90 10.31 4.80
CA ILE A 102 8.47 9.56 5.99
C ILE A 102 7.17 8.82 5.67
N ALA A 103 7.12 7.53 6.00
CA ALA A 103 5.89 6.75 5.93
C ALA A 103 4.95 7.18 7.06
N SER A 104 3.86 7.87 6.71
CA SER A 104 2.86 8.33 7.69
C SER A 104 1.99 7.19 8.22
N THR A 105 1.50 6.32 7.32
CA THR A 105 0.64 5.19 7.70
C THR A 105 1.02 3.94 6.91
N PHE A 106 0.84 2.77 7.54
CA PHE A 106 0.99 1.48 6.86
C PHE A 106 -0.09 0.53 7.38
N THR A 107 -0.99 0.13 6.49
CA THR A 107 -2.24 -0.56 6.82
C THR A 107 -2.53 -1.65 5.79
N ALA A 108 -3.40 -2.59 6.13
CA ALA A 108 -3.95 -3.55 5.18
C ALA A 108 -5.47 -3.43 5.14
N ASN A 109 -6.03 -3.55 3.94
CA ASN A 109 -7.47 -3.67 3.70
C ASN A 109 -7.78 -5.09 3.25
N ILE A 110 -8.74 -5.72 3.92
CA ILE A 110 -9.26 -7.04 3.55
C ILE A 110 -10.67 -6.82 3.03
N VAL A 111 -10.88 -7.13 1.76
CA VAL A 111 -12.18 -7.04 1.10
C VAL A 111 -12.73 -8.45 0.95
N GLY A 112 -13.81 -8.74 1.68
CA GLY A 112 -14.49 -10.03 1.63
C GLY A 112 -15.37 -10.18 0.38
N PRO A 113 -15.88 -11.41 0.14
CA PRO A 113 -16.87 -11.66 -0.90
C PRO A 113 -18.08 -10.73 -0.75
N ASP A 114 -18.61 -10.25 -1.88
CA ASP A 114 -19.81 -9.40 -1.96
C ASP A 114 -19.73 -8.10 -1.16
N ALA A 115 -18.52 -7.64 -0.82
CA ALA A 115 -18.32 -6.34 -0.19
C ALA A 115 -18.79 -5.23 -1.13
N PRO A 116 -19.48 -4.19 -0.62
CA PRO A 116 -19.94 -3.09 -1.43
C PRO A 116 -18.74 -2.33 -2.03
N ALA A 117 -18.90 -1.84 -3.27
CA ALA A 117 -17.90 -1.00 -3.90
C ALA A 117 -17.74 0.33 -3.15
N GLY A 118 -16.51 0.80 -3.01
CA GLY A 118 -16.24 2.16 -2.55
C GLY A 118 -16.70 3.19 -3.58
N GLY A 119 -17.18 4.35 -3.12
CA GLY A 119 -17.45 5.48 -4.01
C GLY A 119 -16.17 6.08 -4.58
N TRP A 120 -16.27 6.84 -5.67
CA TRP A 120 -15.15 7.61 -6.21
C TRP A 120 -14.62 8.61 -5.18
N HIS A 121 -13.31 8.56 -4.91
CA HIS A 121 -12.64 9.44 -3.97
C HIS A 121 -11.15 9.58 -4.33
N ILE A 122 -10.50 10.54 -3.69
CA ILE A 122 -9.03 10.63 -3.62
C ILE A 122 -8.60 10.37 -2.17
N ASP A 123 -7.43 9.76 -1.99
CA ASP A 123 -6.87 9.48 -0.66
C ASP A 123 -6.28 10.73 0.01
N TYR A 124 -5.92 11.75 -0.77
CA TYR A 124 -5.40 12.99 -0.23
C TYR A 124 -6.54 13.90 0.25
N PRO A 125 -6.43 14.52 1.43
CA PRO A 125 -7.50 15.36 1.94
C PRO A 125 -7.81 16.56 1.04
N TYR A 126 -9.06 16.66 0.58
CA TYR A 126 -9.54 17.81 -0.21
C TYR A 126 -9.36 19.15 0.53
N TRP A 127 -9.38 19.16 1.87
CA TRP A 127 -9.19 20.39 2.65
C TRP A 127 -7.78 21.00 2.54
N ALA A 128 -6.81 20.22 2.05
CA ALA A 128 -5.46 20.70 1.77
C ALA A 128 -5.28 21.13 0.30
N MET A 129 -6.31 21.04 -0.53
CA MET A 129 -6.30 21.52 -1.92
C MET A 129 -6.99 22.88 -2.03
N SER A 130 -6.37 23.82 -2.75
CA SER A 130 -7.01 25.06 -3.14
C SER A 130 -7.95 24.81 -4.34
N PRO A 131 -9.17 25.39 -4.34
CA PRO A 131 -10.08 25.30 -5.50
C PRO A 131 -9.46 25.97 -6.75
N PRO A 132 -9.93 25.64 -7.97
CA PRO A 132 -11.07 24.76 -8.28
C PRO A 132 -10.72 23.27 -8.23
N PHE A 133 -11.67 22.46 -7.77
CA PHE A 133 -11.53 21.00 -7.80
C PHE A 133 -11.86 20.46 -9.20
N PRO A 134 -11.31 19.30 -9.59
CA PRO A 134 -11.69 18.63 -10.83
C PRO A 134 -13.20 18.39 -10.85
N GLU A 135 -13.86 18.75 -11.95
CA GLU A 135 -15.26 18.40 -12.16
C GLU A 135 -15.35 16.88 -12.34
N GLY A 136 -16.17 16.21 -11.52
CA GLY A 136 -16.44 14.80 -11.70
C GLY A 136 -17.18 14.60 -13.03
N SER A 137 -16.60 13.80 -13.94
CA SER A 137 -17.24 13.38 -15.19
C SER A 137 -18.31 12.33 -14.95
#